data_AF-A0A0Q5PV48-F1
#
_entry.id   AF-A0A0Q5PV48-F1
#
_cell.length_a   1.000
_cell.length_b   1.000
_cell.length_c   1.000
_cell.angle_alpha   90.00
_cell.angle_beta   90.00
_cell.angle_gamma   90.00
#
_symmetry.space_group_name_H-M   'P 1'
#
loop_
_entity.id
_entity.type
_entity.pdbx_description
1 polymer ?
#
loop_
_entity_poly.entity_id
_entity_poly.type
_entity_poly.pdbx_seq_one_letter_code
_entity_poly.pdbx_strand_id
1 'polypeptide(L)'
;MAIRPLKLMISSRSDKASIDDGCGGSMTLRQARETLKVEIEAANFLGRSLVEVWINEREIGEHNQTAWDECITQAAECDLFITLWDGSAGWAVRGGSIGICEAEFTAAFASAPGKTKVIRLPKSKIAAGPAYNRDIRFLGALDAANAFEVHVQGGWPDLKAKMFQTVREQVLKLAHEGAREVRRSGGNVGKALDWSRMSFAERGNAIGRTIASSLEDRSGKAVSGDGPAAVVVELEGHELLFVCHGAPRPLSTSPGRAAVGQPFLSDHVLAARDSTAAAGPIHIVGCPKGVTENQAVSLLGFPEFTVVEGAFGVYASDTVQKIQLCLLANCTDPGSTRNAVERFVEWLTRSRELMIMAQRAASRRRIVEAIREEQSEQAT
;
A
#
# COMPACT_ATOMS: atom_id res chain seq x y z
N MET A 1 -5.73 12.62 15.78
CA MET A 1 -5.18 13.98 15.97
C MET A 1 -3.76 13.80 16.48
N ALA A 2 -2.73 14.01 15.68
CA ALA A 2 -1.34 13.88 16.16
C ALA A 2 -1.00 15.15 16.94
N ILE A 3 -1.16 15.09 18.27
CA ILE A 3 -1.12 16.27 19.16
C ILE A 3 0.30 16.54 19.67
N ARG A 4 1.24 15.59 19.54
CA ARG A 4 2.62 15.72 20.06
C ARG A 4 3.68 15.64 18.94
N PRO A 5 4.82 16.35 19.08
CA PRO A 5 6.00 16.14 18.24
C PRO A 5 6.49 14.68 18.28
N LEU A 6 7.24 14.29 17.24
CA LEU A 6 7.95 13.01 17.24
C LEU A 6 9.10 13.08 18.24
N LYS A 7 9.17 12.13 19.16
CA LYS A 7 10.28 12.02 20.11
C LYS A 7 11.45 11.29 19.49
N LEU A 8 12.58 11.96 19.37
CA LEU A 8 13.87 11.38 18.95
C LEU A 8 14.76 11.22 20.18
N MET A 9 15.22 10.00 20.46
CA MET A 9 16.30 9.78 21.42
C MET A 9 17.64 9.64 20.70
N ILE A 10 18.65 10.40 21.14
CA ILE A 10 20.04 10.24 20.69
C ILE A 10 20.87 9.62 21.83
N SER A 11 21.28 8.37 21.63
CA SER A 11 22.09 7.60 22.57
C SER A 11 23.57 7.66 22.19
N SER A 12 24.47 7.90 23.14
CA SER A 12 25.92 7.75 22.97
C SER A 12 26.63 7.71 24.32
N ARG A 13 27.92 7.36 24.33
CA ARG A 13 28.80 7.71 25.45
C ARG A 13 29.17 9.20 25.37
N SER A 14 29.05 9.95 26.45
CA SER A 14 29.14 11.42 26.42
C SER A 14 30.57 11.94 26.57
N ASP A 15 31.32 11.36 27.50
CA ASP A 15 32.46 12.06 28.12
C ASP A 15 33.85 11.51 27.78
N LYS A 16 33.94 10.38 27.04
CA LYS A 16 35.25 9.74 26.73
C LYS A 16 35.64 9.73 25.26
N ALA A 17 34.71 10.06 24.37
CA ALA A 17 34.94 10.06 22.93
C ALA A 17 34.79 11.48 22.37
N SER A 18 35.70 11.80 21.45
CA SER A 18 35.69 13.06 20.72
C SER A 18 35.92 12.81 19.23
N ILE A 19 35.33 13.67 18.42
CA ILE A 19 35.48 13.71 16.97
C ILE A 19 36.24 14.97 16.57
N ASP A 20 36.74 15.01 15.33
CA ASP A 20 37.28 16.22 14.72
C ASP A 20 36.15 17.25 14.55
N ASP A 21 36.37 18.52 14.91
CA ASP A 21 35.34 19.56 14.84
C ASP A 21 35.16 20.16 13.43
N GLY A 22 35.99 19.78 12.47
CA GLY A 22 36.03 20.30 11.10
C GLY A 22 36.91 21.55 10.93
N CYS A 23 37.47 22.07 12.02
CA CYS A 23 38.29 23.28 12.09
C CYS A 23 39.72 23.00 12.61
N GLY A 24 40.13 21.73 12.70
CA GLY A 24 41.42 21.31 13.23
C GLY A 24 41.46 21.17 14.76
N GLY A 25 40.30 21.27 15.42
CA GLY A 25 40.11 21.01 16.84
C GLY A 25 39.38 19.70 17.10
N SER A 26 38.81 19.56 18.30
CA SER A 26 38.07 18.37 18.70
C SER A 26 36.81 18.73 19.46
N MET A 27 35.74 17.99 19.18
CA MET A 27 34.41 18.13 19.77
C MET A 27 34.06 16.84 20.52
N THR A 28 33.63 16.96 21.77
CA THR A 28 33.15 15.81 22.55
C THR A 28 31.80 15.32 22.03
N LEU A 29 31.48 14.04 22.22
CA LEU A 29 30.16 13.52 21.82
C LEU A 29 29.01 14.19 22.59
N ARG A 30 29.23 14.59 23.84
CA ARG A 30 28.31 15.45 24.58
C ARG A 30 27.98 16.74 23.82
N GLN A 31 29.00 17.51 23.45
CA GLN A 31 28.80 18.75 22.68
C GLN A 31 28.10 18.49 21.36
N ALA A 32 28.45 17.39 20.68
CA ALA A 32 27.81 17.00 19.42
C ALA A 32 26.31 16.75 19.60
N ARG A 33 25.92 15.98 20.62
CA ARG A 33 24.50 15.71 20.95
C ARG A 33 23.73 16.97 21.34
N GLU A 34 24.30 17.81 22.20
CA GLU A 34 23.68 19.09 22.61
C GLU A 34 23.44 19.99 21.38
N THR A 35 24.42 20.06 20.48
CA THR A 35 24.30 20.82 19.23
C THR A 35 23.24 20.22 18.30
N LEU A 36 23.24 18.90 18.12
CA LEU A 36 22.24 18.20 17.31
C LEU A 36 20.82 18.42 17.86
N LYS A 37 20.64 18.35 19.18
CA LYS A 37 19.35 18.63 19.82
C LYS A 37 18.83 20.01 19.44
N VAL A 38 19.63 21.06 19.66
CA VAL A 38 19.23 22.44 19.36
C VAL A 38 18.88 22.60 17.89
N GLU A 39 19.73 22.12 16.99
CA GLU A 39 19.54 22.33 15.56
C GLU A 39 18.38 21.50 14.97
N ILE A 40 18.18 20.27 15.44
CA ILE A 40 17.05 19.42 15.02
C ILE A 40 15.72 20.00 15.55
N GLU A 41 15.68 20.46 16.80
CA GLU A 41 14.47 21.07 17.38
C GLU A 41 14.12 22.41 16.72
N ALA A 42 15.13 23.15 16.24
CA ALA A 42 14.95 24.39 15.49
C ALA A 42 14.52 24.16 14.02
N ALA A 43 14.65 22.94 13.50
CA ALA A 43 14.23 22.61 12.14
C ALA A 43 12.69 22.60 12.07
N ASN A 44 12.13 23.68 11.52
CA ASN A 44 10.68 23.84 11.40
C ASN A 44 10.13 23.16 10.14
N PHE A 45 9.00 22.48 10.30
CA PHE A 45 8.13 22.05 9.21
C PHE A 45 6.81 22.83 9.29
N LEU A 46 6.48 23.59 8.24
CA LEU A 46 5.28 24.44 8.21
C LEU A 46 5.14 25.36 9.44
N GLY A 47 6.27 25.94 9.89
CA GLY A 47 6.31 26.89 11.00
C GLY A 47 6.22 26.28 12.40
N ARG A 48 6.31 24.95 12.54
CA ARG A 48 6.37 24.27 13.84
C ARG A 48 7.51 23.25 13.88
N SER A 49 8.06 23.03 15.06
CA SER A 49 8.99 21.93 15.27
C SER A 49 8.26 20.59 15.12
N LEU A 50 8.85 19.68 14.36
CA LEU A 50 8.30 18.34 14.12
C LEU A 50 8.85 17.30 15.08
N VAL A 51 10.04 17.53 15.63
CA VAL A 51 10.81 16.58 16.41
C VAL A 51 11.24 17.21 17.73
N GLU A 52 10.96 16.51 18.83
CA GLU A 52 11.50 16.80 20.16
C GLU A 52 12.65 15.83 20.42
N VAL A 53 13.81 16.34 20.81
CA VAL A 53 15.03 15.53 20.98
C VAL A 53 15.32 15.30 22.44
N TRP A 54 15.45 14.05 22.83
CA TRP A 54 15.87 13.63 24.17
C TRP A 54 17.31 13.11 24.15
N ILE A 55 18.10 13.60 25.10
CA ILE A 55 19.49 13.21 25.33
C ILE A 55 19.72 13.11 26.85
N ASN A 56 20.50 12.11 27.28
CA ASN A 56 20.92 12.04 28.67
C ASN A 56 22.27 12.74 28.86
N GLU A 57 22.25 13.93 29.46
CA GLU A 57 23.47 14.72 29.74
C GLU A 57 23.95 14.63 31.20
N ARG A 58 23.28 13.81 32.01
CA ARG A 58 23.74 13.50 33.38
C ARG A 58 24.30 12.09 33.38
N GLU A 59 25.58 11.95 33.01
CA GLU A 59 26.38 10.81 33.48
C GLU A 59 26.60 11.00 34.99
N ILE A 60 25.56 10.73 35.80
CA ILE A 60 25.74 10.61 37.24
C ILE A 60 26.66 9.41 37.39
N GLY A 61 27.90 9.66 37.79
CA GLY A 61 28.89 8.62 38.10
C GLY A 61 28.22 7.51 38.90
N GLU A 62 28.64 6.28 38.64
CA GLU A 62 28.12 5.01 39.19
C GLU A 62 27.21 5.24 40.41
N HIS A 63 25.93 4.82 40.36
CA HIS A 63 24.98 4.64 41.49
C HIS A 63 23.60 5.36 41.41
N ASN A 64 22.88 5.36 40.28
CA ASN A 64 21.43 5.67 40.36
C ASN A 64 20.56 4.81 39.43
N GLN A 65 19.82 3.84 40.01
CA GLN A 65 18.86 3.01 39.29
C GLN A 65 17.76 3.84 38.62
N THR A 66 17.33 4.94 39.24
CA THR A 66 16.31 5.82 38.66
C THR A 66 16.75 6.45 37.34
N ALA A 67 18.03 6.81 37.20
CA ALA A 67 18.55 7.37 35.95
C ALA A 67 18.66 6.31 34.84
N TRP A 68 18.98 5.08 35.21
CA TRP A 68 19.01 3.93 34.30
C TRP A 68 17.61 3.62 33.75
N ASP A 69 16.62 3.52 34.63
CA ASP A 69 15.24 3.20 34.27
C ASP A 69 14.61 4.28 33.38
N GLU A 70 14.92 5.56 33.65
CA GLU A 70 14.47 6.68 32.81
C GLU A 70 15.02 6.57 31.38
N CYS A 71 16.32 6.28 31.22
CA CYS A 71 16.93 6.12 29.89
C CYS A 71 16.30 4.97 29.10
N ILE A 72 16.06 3.83 29.75
CA ILE A 72 15.38 2.68 29.13
C ILE A 72 13.96 3.04 28.73
N THR A 73 13.23 3.74 29.60
CA THR A 73 11.85 4.18 29.34
C THR A 73 11.81 5.11 28.12
N GLN A 74 12.71 6.09 28.06
CA GLN A 74 12.80 7.02 26.93
C GLN A 74 13.16 6.29 25.63
N ALA A 75 14.05 5.30 25.67
CA ALA A 75 14.40 4.50 24.50
C ALA A 75 13.23 3.62 24.01
N ALA A 76 12.47 3.04 24.94
CA ALA A 76 11.29 2.24 24.62
C ALA A 76 10.15 3.10 24.05
N GLU A 77 9.92 4.31 24.60
CA GLU A 77 8.78 5.16 24.25
C GLU A 77 9.05 6.18 23.14
N CYS A 78 10.31 6.44 22.77
CA CYS A 78 10.61 7.36 21.68
C CYS A 78 10.04 6.86 20.35
N ASP A 79 9.71 7.80 19.46
CA ASP A 79 9.20 7.48 18.13
C ASP A 79 10.36 7.15 17.17
N LEU A 80 11.55 7.73 17.42
CA LEU A 80 12.80 7.50 16.69
C LEU A 80 13.96 7.30 17.68
N PHE A 81 14.84 6.33 17.40
CA PHE A 81 16.01 6.05 18.24
C PHE A 81 17.26 6.02 17.38
N ILE A 82 18.27 6.82 17.75
CA ILE A 82 19.56 6.87 17.05
C ILE A 82 20.69 6.69 18.05
N THR A 83 21.53 5.66 17.86
CA THR A 83 22.77 5.48 18.62
C THR A 83 23.96 5.99 17.82
N LEU A 84 24.78 6.85 18.43
CA LEU A 84 26.13 7.18 17.97
C LEU A 84 27.11 6.19 18.60
N TRP A 85 27.56 5.22 17.81
CA TRP A 85 28.41 4.14 18.30
C TRP A 85 29.89 4.49 18.12
N ASP A 86 30.63 4.56 19.23
CA ASP A 86 32.07 4.85 19.31
C ASP A 86 32.93 3.61 19.61
N GLY A 87 32.31 2.43 19.75
CA GLY A 87 32.96 1.21 20.21
C GLY A 87 32.72 0.85 21.67
N SER A 88 31.91 1.62 22.41
CA SER A 88 31.60 1.36 23.82
C SER A 88 30.11 1.13 24.07
N ALA A 89 29.78 0.23 25.00
CA ALA A 89 28.42 -0.02 25.47
C ALA A 89 27.93 1.02 26.51
N GLY A 90 28.76 1.99 26.88
CA GLY A 90 28.45 3.04 27.85
C GLY A 90 28.81 2.66 29.28
N TRP A 91 28.30 3.43 30.24
CA TRP A 91 28.44 3.14 31.67
C TRP A 91 27.50 1.98 32.09
N ALA A 92 27.79 1.36 33.23
CA ALA A 92 26.98 0.27 33.78
C ALA A 92 26.72 0.54 35.27
N VAL A 93 25.61 0.03 35.79
CA VAL A 93 25.36 0.00 37.24
C VAL A 93 26.44 -0.87 37.91
N ARG A 94 26.80 -0.59 39.17
CA ARG A 94 27.83 -1.35 39.90
C ARG A 94 27.50 -2.85 39.92
N GLY A 95 28.43 -3.68 39.40
CA GLY A 95 28.23 -5.13 39.27
C GLY A 95 27.35 -5.55 38.07
N GLY A 96 26.89 -4.60 37.26
CA GLY A 96 26.05 -4.84 36.09
C GLY A 96 26.84 -5.39 34.90
N SER A 97 26.21 -6.32 34.16
CA SER A 97 26.79 -6.96 32.98
C SER A 97 26.52 -6.20 31.68
N ILE A 98 25.55 -5.29 31.64
CA ILE A 98 25.08 -4.59 30.44
C ILE A 98 25.37 -3.09 30.53
N GLY A 99 25.68 -2.48 29.39
CA GLY A 99 26.00 -1.05 29.33
C GLY A 99 24.74 -0.26 28.99
N ILE A 100 24.66 1.00 29.41
CA ILE A 100 23.43 1.79 29.21
C ILE A 100 23.06 1.91 27.73
N CYS A 101 24.03 2.13 26.84
CA CYS A 101 23.75 2.26 25.40
C CYS A 101 23.26 0.93 24.79
N GLU A 102 23.79 -0.19 25.28
CA GLU A 102 23.32 -1.52 24.91
C GLU A 102 21.88 -1.77 25.40
N ALA A 103 21.58 -1.38 26.64
CA ALA A 103 20.25 -1.52 27.23
C ALA A 103 19.22 -0.63 26.52
N GLU A 104 19.56 0.64 26.25
CA GLU A 104 18.74 1.57 25.48
C GLU A 104 18.46 1.03 24.07
N PHE A 105 19.49 0.59 23.34
CA PHE A 105 19.32 -0.02 22.02
C PHE A 105 18.40 -1.24 22.09
N THR A 106 18.62 -2.13 23.06
CA THR A 106 17.82 -3.34 23.22
C THR A 106 16.35 -3.01 23.49
N ALA A 107 16.08 -2.02 24.36
CA ALA A 107 14.72 -1.59 24.67
C ALA A 107 14.03 -0.96 23.46
N ALA A 108 14.73 -0.06 22.76
CA ALA A 108 14.20 0.56 21.54
C ALA A 108 13.94 -0.47 20.44
N PHE A 109 14.89 -1.38 20.20
CA PHE A 109 14.79 -2.42 19.20
C PHE A 109 13.67 -3.42 19.49
N ALA A 110 13.51 -3.83 20.76
CA ALA A 110 12.43 -4.72 21.18
C ALA A 110 11.04 -4.09 20.96
N SER A 111 10.90 -2.77 21.18
CA SER A 111 9.62 -2.08 20.97
C SER A 111 9.26 -1.94 19.49
N ALA A 112 10.22 -1.55 18.63
CA ALA A 112 10.04 -1.47 17.19
C ALA A 112 11.40 -1.40 16.48
N PRO A 113 11.89 -2.50 15.87
CA PRO A 113 13.17 -2.50 15.15
C PRO A 113 13.25 -1.43 14.05
N GLY A 114 12.10 -1.13 13.43
CA GLY A 114 12.00 -0.15 12.36
C GLY A 114 12.30 1.30 12.75
N LYS A 115 12.33 1.63 14.05
CA LYS A 115 12.60 2.98 14.57
C LYS A 115 14.06 3.21 14.96
N THR A 116 14.85 2.15 15.05
CA THR A 116 16.24 2.19 15.51
C THR A 116 17.20 2.40 14.36
N LYS A 117 18.15 3.32 14.52
CA LYS A 117 19.29 3.50 13.63
C LYS A 117 20.58 3.62 14.41
N VAL A 118 21.66 3.10 13.85
CA VAL A 118 22.98 3.14 14.48
C VAL A 118 23.95 3.79 13.51
N ILE A 119 24.57 4.86 13.98
CA ILE A 119 25.59 5.63 13.27
C ILE A 119 26.94 5.23 13.84
N ARG A 120 27.75 4.55 13.05
CA ARG A 120 29.13 4.20 13.41
C ARG A 120 30.03 5.41 13.24
N LEU A 121 30.67 5.84 14.33
CA LEU A 121 31.57 6.99 14.33
C LEU A 121 32.95 6.65 13.76
N PRO A 122 33.73 7.66 13.32
CA PRO A 122 35.11 7.45 12.91
C PRO A 122 35.94 6.88 14.06
N LYS A 123 36.91 6.01 13.73
CA LYS A 123 37.83 5.40 14.71
C LYS A 123 37.16 4.59 15.83
N SER A 124 35.89 4.19 15.66
CA SER A 124 35.20 3.33 16.63
C SER A 124 35.96 2.03 16.84
N LYS A 125 36.46 1.82 18.07
CA LYS A 125 37.27 0.67 18.45
C LYS A 125 36.92 0.25 19.87
N ILE A 126 36.81 -1.06 20.06
CA ILE A 126 36.68 -1.64 21.39
C ILE A 126 38.05 -1.65 22.06
N ALA A 127 38.18 -0.96 23.19
CA ALA A 127 39.41 -0.90 23.96
C ALA A 127 39.55 -2.11 24.89
N ALA A 128 40.78 -2.58 25.10
CA ALA A 128 41.06 -3.57 26.12
C ALA A 128 40.80 -2.97 27.53
N GLY A 129 40.28 -3.79 28.45
CA GLY A 129 40.03 -3.38 29.83
C GLY A 129 38.77 -3.99 30.44
N PRO A 130 38.35 -3.52 31.63
CA PRO A 130 37.22 -4.11 32.37
C PRO A 130 35.88 -4.08 31.62
N ALA A 131 35.71 -3.17 30.66
CA ALA A 131 34.50 -3.04 29.84
C ALA A 131 34.49 -3.93 28.57
N TYR A 132 35.63 -4.52 28.19
CA TYR A 132 35.83 -5.20 26.90
C TYR A 132 34.73 -6.22 26.58
N ASN A 133 34.41 -7.09 27.53
CA ASN A 133 33.42 -8.14 27.32
C ASN A 133 32.01 -7.59 27.05
N ARG A 134 31.69 -6.43 27.62
CA ARG A 134 30.39 -5.76 27.44
C ARG A 134 30.35 -5.02 26.11
N ASP A 135 31.42 -4.34 25.76
CA ASP A 135 31.55 -3.64 24.47
C ASP A 135 31.48 -4.63 23.28
N ILE A 136 32.11 -5.81 23.41
CA ILE A 136 31.99 -6.91 22.43
C ILE A 136 30.57 -7.46 22.34
N ARG A 137 29.89 -7.66 23.47
CA ARG A 137 28.49 -8.12 23.47
C ARG A 137 27.58 -7.13 22.76
N PHE A 138 27.76 -5.83 23.03
CA PHE A 138 26.99 -4.81 22.36
C PHE A 138 27.24 -4.80 20.85
N LEU A 139 28.51 -4.91 20.42
CA LEU A 139 28.83 -5.06 18.99
C LEU A 139 28.12 -6.28 18.39
N GLY A 140 28.15 -7.43 19.07
CA GLY A 140 27.44 -8.64 18.63
C GLY A 140 25.93 -8.44 18.51
N ALA A 141 25.31 -7.70 19.43
CA ALA A 141 23.88 -7.35 19.37
C ALA A 141 23.57 -6.44 18.17
N LEU A 142 24.43 -5.46 17.89
CA LEU A 142 24.30 -4.57 16.74
C LEU A 142 24.46 -5.31 15.40
N ASP A 143 25.43 -6.23 15.33
CA ASP A 143 25.68 -7.05 14.14
C ASP A 143 24.53 -8.03 13.89
N ALA A 144 24.02 -8.70 14.93
CA ALA A 144 22.86 -9.58 14.84
C ALA A 144 21.59 -8.85 14.38
N ALA A 145 21.46 -7.57 14.74
CA ALA A 145 20.37 -6.70 14.31
C ALA A 145 20.60 -6.04 12.93
N ASN A 146 21.76 -6.27 12.29
CA ASN A 146 22.22 -5.58 11.07
C ASN A 146 22.08 -4.05 11.19
N ALA A 147 22.43 -3.49 12.35
CA ALA A 147 22.06 -2.12 12.73
C ALA A 147 22.95 -1.02 12.10
N PHE A 148 24.15 -1.37 11.60
CA PHE A 148 25.13 -0.44 11.04
C PHE A 148 24.83 -0.03 9.60
N GLU A 149 23.72 0.63 9.38
CA GLU A 149 23.37 1.15 8.06
C GLU A 149 24.12 2.45 7.72
N VAL A 150 24.58 3.20 8.73
CA VAL A 150 25.19 4.52 8.57
C VAL A 150 26.60 4.54 9.13
N HIS A 151 27.56 4.93 8.29
CA HIS A 151 28.96 5.06 8.64
C HIS A 151 29.42 6.51 8.41
N VAL A 152 30.03 7.09 9.43
CA VAL A 152 30.66 8.42 9.37
C VAL A 152 32.15 8.23 9.14
N GLN A 153 32.69 8.89 8.12
CA GLN A 153 34.12 8.84 7.79
C GLN A 153 34.85 10.12 8.20
N GLY A 154 34.16 11.27 8.16
CA GLY A 154 34.69 12.57 8.53
C GLY A 154 34.44 12.98 9.99
N GLY A 155 34.78 14.22 10.32
CA GLY A 155 34.49 14.82 11.62
C GLY A 155 33.04 15.27 11.79
N TRP A 156 32.83 16.26 12.64
CA TRP A 156 31.52 16.84 12.96
C TRP A 156 30.67 17.23 11.75
N PRO A 157 31.18 17.88 10.68
CA PRO A 157 30.35 18.21 9.51
C PRO A 157 29.69 16.99 8.86
N ASP A 158 30.41 15.86 8.77
CA ASP A 158 29.90 14.61 8.20
C ASP A 158 28.86 13.96 9.14
N LEU A 159 29.18 13.87 10.43
CA LEU A 159 28.23 13.35 11.44
C LEU A 159 26.92 14.14 11.42
N LYS A 160 27.00 15.48 11.41
CA LYS A 160 25.84 16.36 11.35
C LYS A 160 25.01 16.09 10.09
N ALA A 161 25.64 16.07 8.91
CA ALA A 161 24.94 15.79 7.66
C ALA A 161 24.23 14.43 7.68
N LYS A 162 24.92 13.39 8.17
CA LYS A 162 24.36 12.03 8.30
C LYS A 162 23.22 11.94 9.31
N MET A 163 23.31 12.65 10.43
CA MET A 163 22.23 12.73 11.41
C MET A 163 20.98 13.34 10.79
N PHE A 164 21.10 14.52 10.17
CA PHE A 164 19.98 15.22 9.53
C PHE A 164 19.35 14.38 8.42
N GLN A 165 20.18 13.73 7.60
CA GLN A 165 19.70 12.79 6.57
C GLN A 165 18.90 11.65 7.20
N THR A 166 19.44 11.01 8.24
CA THR A 166 18.82 9.86 8.92
C THR A 166 17.47 10.24 9.52
N VAL A 167 17.39 11.37 10.23
CA VAL A 167 16.13 11.88 10.81
C VAL A 167 15.10 12.15 9.72
N ARG A 168 15.49 12.83 8.63
CA ARG A 168 14.60 13.11 7.50
C ARG A 168 14.02 11.83 6.88
N GLU A 169 14.87 10.84 6.63
CA GLU A 169 14.46 9.57 6.03
C GLU A 169 13.51 8.79 6.94
N GLN A 170 13.76 8.77 8.25
CA GLN A 170 12.86 8.13 9.21
C GLN A 170 11.50 8.83 9.30
N VAL A 171 11.46 10.16 9.30
CA VAL A 171 10.21 10.94 9.26
C VAL A 171 9.40 10.61 8.01
N LEU A 172 10.05 10.57 6.84
CA LEU A 172 9.39 10.22 5.58
C LEU A 172 8.84 8.79 5.60
N LYS A 173 9.60 7.84 6.14
CA LYS A 173 9.17 6.44 6.31
C LYS A 173 7.90 6.36 7.15
N LEU A 174 7.89 6.97 8.34
CA LEU A 174 6.72 7.00 9.23
C LEU A 174 5.51 7.65 8.53
N ALA A 175 5.70 8.73 7.79
CA ALA A 175 4.64 9.40 7.05
C ALA A 175 4.05 8.50 5.94
N HIS A 176 4.88 7.78 5.19
CA HIS A 176 4.42 6.85 4.16
C HIS A 176 3.69 5.62 4.74
N GLU A 177 4.17 5.10 5.87
CA GLU A 177 3.51 4.01 6.60
C GLU A 177 2.16 4.47 7.16
N GLY A 178 2.10 5.66 7.76
CA GLY A 178 0.85 6.28 8.21
C GLY A 178 -0.14 6.51 7.06
N ALA A 179 0.33 6.98 5.91
CA ALA A 179 -0.52 7.14 4.72
C ALA A 179 -1.07 5.81 4.19
N ARG A 180 -0.30 4.71 4.28
CA ARG A 180 -0.80 3.37 3.94
C ARG A 180 -1.94 2.95 4.87
N GLU A 181 -1.82 3.25 6.16
CA GLU A 181 -2.87 2.90 7.13
C GLU A 181 -4.12 3.77 6.94
N VAL A 182 -3.97 5.07 6.71
CA VAL A 182 -5.10 5.96 6.39
C VAL A 182 -5.84 5.47 5.14
N ARG A 183 -5.13 5.01 4.10
CA ARG A 183 -5.76 4.44 2.90
C ARG A 183 -6.63 3.22 3.18
N ARG A 184 -6.34 2.44 4.23
CA ARG A 184 -7.17 1.27 4.61
C ARG A 184 -8.48 1.65 5.29
N SER A 185 -8.57 2.85 5.87
CA SER A 185 -9.76 3.30 6.62
C SER A 185 -11.01 3.56 5.76
N GLY A 186 -10.85 3.74 4.44
CA GLY A 186 -11.94 4.17 3.55
C GLY A 186 -13.09 3.17 3.38
N GLY A 187 -12.87 1.88 3.66
CA GLY A 187 -13.90 0.83 3.48
C GLY A 187 -14.86 0.63 4.64
N ASN A 188 -14.67 1.31 5.78
CA ASN A 188 -15.36 1.00 7.04
C ASN A 188 -16.50 1.97 7.37
N VAL A 189 -16.89 2.85 6.45
CA VAL A 189 -17.91 3.88 6.65
C VAL A 189 -18.78 4.07 5.39
N GLY A 190 -19.99 4.61 5.58
CA GLY A 190 -20.90 4.99 4.48
C GLY A 190 -21.40 3.82 3.63
N LYS A 191 -21.67 4.09 2.35
CA LYS A 191 -22.28 3.11 1.42
C LYS A 191 -21.44 1.84 1.22
N ALA A 192 -20.13 1.91 1.40
CA ALA A 192 -19.25 0.74 1.37
C ALA A 192 -19.55 -0.22 2.55
N LEU A 193 -19.80 0.34 3.74
CA LEU A 193 -20.27 -0.44 4.89
C LEU A 193 -21.67 -1.02 4.64
N ASP A 194 -22.57 -0.26 4.03
CA ASP A 194 -23.92 -0.75 3.69
C ASP A 194 -23.87 -1.95 2.74
N TRP A 195 -23.07 -1.87 1.66
CA TRP A 195 -22.85 -3.00 0.75
C TRP A 195 -22.16 -4.19 1.42
N SER A 196 -21.30 -3.95 2.41
CA SER A 196 -20.70 -5.02 3.20
C SER A 196 -21.72 -5.79 4.04
N ARG A 197 -22.81 -5.13 4.46
CA ARG A 197 -23.92 -5.73 5.24
C ARG A 197 -24.93 -6.50 4.38
N MET A 198 -25.00 -6.20 3.08
CA MET A 198 -25.87 -6.92 2.14
C MET A 198 -25.56 -8.42 2.13
N SER A 199 -26.60 -9.22 1.90
CA SER A 199 -26.45 -10.63 1.60
C SER A 199 -25.66 -10.84 0.30
N PHE A 200 -25.27 -12.10 0.08
CA PHE A 200 -24.50 -12.47 -1.10
C PHE A 200 -25.21 -12.09 -2.40
N ALA A 201 -26.49 -12.43 -2.56
CA ALA A 201 -27.25 -12.12 -3.78
C ALA A 201 -27.53 -10.63 -3.93
N GLU A 202 -27.90 -9.95 -2.84
CA GLU A 202 -28.15 -8.50 -2.84
C GLU A 202 -26.95 -7.71 -3.30
N ARG A 203 -25.74 -8.08 -2.84
CA ARG A 203 -24.50 -7.38 -3.22
C ARG A 203 -24.20 -7.53 -4.70
N GLY A 204 -24.30 -8.75 -5.25
CA GLY A 204 -24.09 -8.99 -6.69
C GLY A 204 -25.06 -8.16 -7.54
N ASN A 205 -26.34 -8.16 -7.16
CA ASN A 205 -27.37 -7.37 -7.84
C ASN A 205 -27.14 -5.85 -7.71
N ALA A 206 -26.73 -5.36 -6.54
CA ALA A 206 -26.45 -3.95 -6.31
C ALA A 206 -25.28 -3.45 -7.17
N ILE A 207 -24.21 -4.24 -7.30
CA ILE A 207 -23.07 -3.95 -8.17
C ILE A 207 -23.54 -3.89 -9.63
N GLY A 208 -24.18 -4.94 -10.14
CA GLY A 208 -24.62 -5.02 -11.54
C GLY A 208 -25.59 -3.89 -11.91
N ARG A 209 -26.55 -3.57 -11.04
CA ARG A 209 -27.48 -2.45 -11.24
C ARG A 209 -26.79 -1.09 -11.21
N THR A 210 -25.77 -0.92 -10.39
CA THR A 210 -25.01 0.34 -10.36
C THR A 210 -24.25 0.54 -11.67
N ILE A 211 -23.68 -0.52 -12.24
CA ILE A 211 -23.03 -0.46 -13.55
C ILE A 211 -24.05 -0.09 -14.62
N ALA A 212 -25.20 -0.78 -14.66
CA ALA A 212 -26.27 -0.51 -15.61
C ALA A 212 -26.77 0.95 -15.51
N SER A 213 -27.08 1.42 -14.31
CA SER A 213 -27.49 2.81 -14.07
C SER A 213 -26.41 3.81 -14.50
N SER A 214 -25.12 3.50 -14.32
CA SER A 214 -24.03 4.36 -14.79
C SER A 214 -23.93 4.43 -16.31
N LEU A 215 -24.34 3.38 -17.03
CA LEU A 215 -24.40 3.35 -18.49
C LEU A 215 -25.67 4.03 -19.00
N GLU A 216 -26.80 3.88 -18.30
CA GLU A 216 -28.06 4.57 -18.61
C GLU A 216 -27.90 6.09 -18.49
N ASP A 217 -27.21 6.57 -17.45
CA ASP A 217 -26.88 7.99 -17.26
C ASP A 217 -26.05 8.57 -18.43
N ARG A 218 -25.46 7.72 -19.27
CA ARG A 218 -24.71 8.07 -20.48
C ARG A 218 -25.54 7.92 -21.75
N SER A 219 -26.84 8.21 -21.65
CA SER A 219 -27.83 8.02 -22.72
C SER A 219 -28.04 6.56 -23.13
N GLY A 220 -27.67 5.62 -22.26
CA GLY A 220 -27.94 4.20 -22.46
C GLY A 220 -29.43 3.89 -22.32
N LYS A 221 -29.92 2.93 -23.11
CA LYS A 221 -31.30 2.44 -23.06
C LYS A 221 -31.33 1.09 -22.36
N ALA A 222 -32.05 1.01 -21.25
CA ALA A 222 -32.23 -0.24 -20.52
C ALA A 222 -32.95 -1.29 -21.39
N VAL A 223 -32.46 -2.53 -21.35
CA VAL A 223 -33.07 -3.69 -22.02
C VAL A 223 -33.87 -4.49 -21.02
N SER A 224 -35.17 -4.60 -21.26
CA SER A 224 -36.10 -5.32 -20.39
C SER A 224 -35.90 -6.84 -20.47
N GLY A 225 -36.36 -7.57 -19.45
CA GLY A 225 -36.37 -9.03 -19.40
C GLY A 225 -35.67 -9.62 -18.18
N ASP A 226 -35.82 -10.93 -18.01
CA ASP A 226 -35.29 -11.67 -16.87
C ASP A 226 -33.76 -11.88 -16.97
N GLY A 227 -33.10 -11.90 -15.82
CA GLY A 227 -31.66 -12.13 -15.70
C GLY A 227 -30.86 -10.85 -15.39
N PRO A 228 -29.57 -10.79 -15.79
CA PRO A 228 -28.72 -9.63 -15.52
C PRO A 228 -29.27 -8.37 -16.18
N ALA A 229 -28.96 -7.22 -15.57
CA ALA A 229 -29.29 -5.92 -16.15
C ALA A 229 -28.53 -5.74 -17.47
N ALA A 230 -29.19 -5.23 -18.50
CA ALA A 230 -28.58 -5.01 -19.80
C ALA A 230 -28.93 -3.62 -20.32
N VAL A 231 -27.99 -2.97 -20.99
CA VAL A 231 -28.11 -1.59 -21.46
C VAL A 231 -27.49 -1.49 -22.86
N VAL A 232 -28.22 -0.91 -23.80
CA VAL A 232 -27.69 -0.52 -25.11
C VAL A 232 -27.14 0.89 -25.01
N VAL A 233 -25.88 1.09 -25.34
CA VAL A 233 -25.22 2.40 -25.29
C VAL A 233 -24.66 2.74 -26.66
N GLU A 234 -24.91 3.95 -27.13
CA GLU A 234 -24.25 4.48 -28.32
C GLU A 234 -22.88 5.07 -27.94
N LEU A 235 -21.81 4.54 -28.53
CA LEU A 235 -20.46 5.07 -28.39
C LEU A 235 -19.86 5.33 -29.77
N GLU A 236 -19.57 6.60 -30.09
CA GLU A 236 -18.99 7.03 -31.37
C GLU A 236 -19.73 6.46 -32.60
N GLY A 237 -21.06 6.41 -32.56
CA GLY A 237 -21.89 5.89 -33.66
C GLY A 237 -22.06 4.37 -33.68
N HIS A 238 -21.56 3.65 -32.66
CA HIS A 238 -21.78 2.22 -32.49
C HIS A 238 -22.77 1.94 -31.35
N GLU A 239 -23.91 1.30 -31.65
CA GLU A 239 -24.83 0.81 -30.63
C GLU A 239 -24.34 -0.54 -30.08
N LEU A 240 -23.96 -0.56 -28.80
CA LEU A 240 -23.37 -1.72 -28.13
C LEU A 240 -24.27 -2.21 -26.99
N LEU A 241 -24.56 -3.51 -26.98
CA LEU A 241 -25.28 -4.19 -25.91
C LEU A 241 -24.32 -4.62 -24.79
N PHE A 242 -24.40 -3.94 -23.65
CA PHE A 242 -23.69 -4.31 -22.43
C PHE A 242 -24.58 -5.11 -21.49
N VAL A 243 -24.07 -6.23 -20.99
CA VAL A 243 -24.71 -7.05 -19.95
C VAL A 243 -23.94 -6.92 -18.65
N CYS A 244 -24.61 -6.38 -17.64
CA CYS A 244 -24.02 -5.95 -16.38
C CYS A 244 -24.22 -7.00 -15.28
N HIS A 245 -23.09 -7.47 -14.76
CA HIS A 245 -23.00 -8.47 -13.70
C HIS A 245 -22.29 -7.87 -12.49
N GLY A 246 -22.51 -8.47 -11.32
CA GLY A 246 -21.78 -8.12 -10.11
C GLY A 246 -21.29 -9.36 -9.38
N ALA A 247 -19.98 -9.40 -9.12
CA ALA A 247 -19.40 -10.43 -8.28
C ALA A 247 -19.65 -10.08 -6.80
N PRO A 248 -20.37 -10.91 -6.04
CA PRO A 248 -20.67 -10.62 -4.63
C PRO A 248 -19.46 -10.82 -3.69
N ARG A 249 -18.40 -11.46 -4.20
CA ARG A 249 -17.11 -11.68 -3.54
C ARG A 249 -15.97 -11.55 -4.55
N PRO A 250 -14.71 -11.37 -4.10
CA PRO A 250 -13.56 -11.32 -5.00
C PRO A 250 -13.45 -12.59 -5.85
N LEU A 251 -13.03 -12.44 -7.11
CA LEU A 251 -12.85 -13.56 -8.05
C LEU A 251 -11.70 -14.51 -7.65
N SER A 252 -10.85 -14.12 -6.70
CA SER A 252 -9.90 -15.03 -6.07
C SER A 252 -10.58 -16.13 -5.25
N THR A 253 -11.84 -15.95 -4.85
CA THR A 253 -12.61 -16.91 -4.05
C THR A 253 -13.53 -17.76 -4.92
N SER A 254 -13.68 -19.06 -4.58
CA SER A 254 -14.59 -19.97 -5.31
C SER A 254 -16.04 -19.47 -5.37
N PRO A 255 -16.64 -18.94 -4.28
CA PRO A 255 -18.00 -18.37 -4.35
C PRO A 255 -18.10 -17.17 -5.30
N GLY A 256 -17.08 -16.30 -5.33
CA GLY A 256 -17.05 -15.17 -6.26
C GLY A 256 -17.05 -15.62 -7.71
N ARG A 257 -16.24 -16.63 -8.07
CA ARG A 257 -16.21 -17.20 -9.42
C ARG A 257 -17.52 -17.91 -9.77
N ALA A 258 -18.04 -18.73 -8.87
CA ALA A 258 -19.28 -19.49 -9.10
C ALA A 258 -20.49 -18.57 -9.33
N ALA A 259 -20.55 -17.44 -8.63
CA ALA A 259 -21.65 -16.48 -8.77
C ALA A 259 -21.66 -15.75 -10.12
N VAL A 260 -20.49 -15.50 -10.71
CA VAL A 260 -20.37 -14.88 -12.04
C VAL A 260 -20.51 -15.93 -13.14
N GLY A 261 -19.89 -17.11 -12.95
CA GLY A 261 -19.88 -18.19 -13.92
C GLY A 261 -19.26 -17.78 -15.26
N GLN A 262 -19.78 -18.36 -16.34
CA GLN A 262 -19.41 -18.02 -17.71
C GLN A 262 -20.61 -17.36 -18.40
N PRO A 263 -20.79 -16.03 -18.26
CA PRO A 263 -22.01 -15.35 -18.67
C PRO A 263 -22.33 -15.51 -20.16
N PHE A 264 -21.28 -15.67 -20.98
CA PHE A 264 -21.37 -15.81 -22.43
C PHE A 264 -22.02 -17.10 -22.92
N LEU A 265 -22.17 -18.12 -22.06
CA LEU A 265 -22.88 -19.35 -22.41
C LEU A 265 -24.38 -19.11 -22.68
N SER A 266 -24.94 -18.04 -22.10
CA SER A 266 -26.35 -17.65 -22.28
C SER A 266 -26.54 -16.53 -23.29
N ASP A 267 -25.53 -16.19 -24.09
CA ASP A 267 -25.60 -15.02 -25.00
C ASP A 267 -26.73 -15.12 -26.02
N HIS A 268 -27.04 -16.32 -26.52
CA HIS A 268 -28.15 -16.55 -27.45
C HIS A 268 -29.51 -16.17 -26.86
N VAL A 269 -29.68 -16.33 -25.54
CA VAL A 269 -30.87 -15.89 -24.80
C VAL A 269 -30.80 -14.38 -24.53
N LEU A 270 -29.65 -13.88 -24.09
CA LEU A 270 -29.47 -12.48 -23.70
C LEU A 270 -29.58 -11.53 -24.90
N ALA A 271 -29.01 -11.88 -26.05
CA ALA A 271 -29.10 -11.10 -27.27
C ALA A 271 -30.54 -11.01 -27.79
N ALA A 272 -31.36 -12.05 -27.60
CA ALA A 272 -32.76 -12.06 -27.99
C ALA A 272 -33.63 -11.07 -27.18
N ARG A 273 -33.19 -10.65 -25.99
CA ARG A 273 -33.86 -9.61 -25.20
C ARG A 273 -33.77 -8.23 -25.83
N ASP A 274 -32.73 -8.01 -26.64
CA ASP A 274 -32.51 -6.74 -27.31
C ASP A 274 -33.23 -6.68 -28.66
N SER A 275 -34.26 -5.83 -28.71
CA SER A 275 -35.06 -5.56 -29.92
C SER A 275 -34.39 -4.61 -30.90
N THR A 276 -33.33 -3.89 -30.51
CA THR A 276 -32.66 -2.92 -31.39
C THR A 276 -31.60 -3.56 -32.28
N ALA A 277 -31.31 -4.86 -32.10
CA ALA A 277 -30.25 -5.59 -32.80
C ALA A 277 -28.87 -4.92 -32.63
N ALA A 278 -28.60 -4.36 -31.45
CA ALA A 278 -27.31 -3.76 -31.13
C ALA A 278 -26.20 -4.81 -31.14
N ALA A 279 -24.97 -4.37 -31.39
CA ALA A 279 -23.81 -5.24 -31.42
C ALA A 279 -23.46 -5.75 -30.02
N GLY A 280 -23.22 -7.05 -29.86
CA GLY A 280 -22.94 -7.68 -28.57
C GLY A 280 -23.49 -9.11 -28.48
N PRO A 281 -23.59 -9.69 -27.27
CA PRO A 281 -23.38 -9.07 -25.95
C PRO A 281 -21.91 -8.77 -25.59
N ILE A 282 -21.69 -7.73 -24.79
CA ILE A 282 -20.42 -7.43 -24.10
C ILE A 282 -20.66 -7.52 -22.60
N HIS A 283 -19.94 -8.37 -21.88
CA HIS A 283 -20.17 -8.53 -20.44
C HIS A 283 -19.31 -7.57 -19.63
N ILE A 284 -19.93 -6.85 -18.69
CA ILE A 284 -19.23 -6.07 -17.67
C ILE A 284 -19.51 -6.69 -16.32
N VAL A 285 -18.46 -7.06 -15.57
CA VAL A 285 -18.56 -7.66 -14.24
C VAL A 285 -17.89 -6.75 -13.22
N GLY A 286 -18.68 -6.19 -12.30
CA GLY A 286 -18.12 -5.44 -11.18
C GLY A 286 -17.55 -6.35 -10.11
N CYS A 287 -16.28 -6.16 -9.75
CA CYS A 287 -15.56 -6.95 -8.77
C CYS A 287 -15.27 -6.09 -7.51
N PRO A 288 -15.57 -6.58 -6.29
CA PRO A 288 -15.45 -5.78 -5.08
C PRO A 288 -14.00 -5.53 -4.64
N LYS A 289 -13.02 -6.17 -5.29
CA LYS A 289 -11.59 -6.00 -5.05
C LYS A 289 -10.86 -5.95 -6.40
N GLY A 290 -9.54 -5.90 -6.35
CA GLY A 290 -8.71 -6.02 -7.56
C GLY A 290 -8.99 -7.30 -8.33
N VAL A 291 -8.71 -7.24 -9.62
CA VAL A 291 -8.83 -8.34 -10.58
C VAL A 291 -7.54 -8.42 -11.39
N THR A 292 -7.16 -9.63 -11.82
CA THR A 292 -5.92 -9.91 -12.57
C THR A 292 -6.23 -10.55 -13.91
N GLU A 293 -5.31 -10.45 -14.88
CA GLU A 293 -5.37 -11.19 -16.15
C GLU A 293 -5.74 -12.67 -15.95
N ASN A 294 -5.01 -13.40 -15.10
CA ASN A 294 -5.27 -14.82 -14.82
C ASN A 294 -6.72 -15.14 -14.41
N GLN A 295 -7.41 -14.19 -13.76
CA GLN A 295 -8.81 -14.38 -13.36
C GLN A 295 -9.75 -14.20 -14.55
N ALA A 296 -9.45 -13.28 -15.47
CA ALA A 296 -10.19 -13.13 -16.72
C ALA A 296 -10.02 -14.37 -17.61
N VAL A 297 -8.79 -14.87 -17.73
CA VAL A 297 -8.47 -16.09 -18.48
C VAL A 297 -9.20 -17.30 -17.93
N SER A 298 -9.18 -17.46 -16.60
CA SER A 298 -9.88 -18.56 -15.93
C SER A 298 -11.40 -18.51 -16.13
N LEU A 299 -12.00 -17.34 -16.33
CA LEU A 299 -13.42 -17.20 -16.64
C LEU A 299 -13.71 -17.53 -18.11
N LEU A 300 -12.86 -17.09 -19.04
CA LEU A 300 -13.02 -17.36 -20.47
C LEU A 300 -12.83 -18.86 -20.79
N GLY A 301 -11.84 -19.52 -20.19
CA GLY A 301 -11.62 -20.96 -20.33
C GLY A 301 -10.96 -21.41 -21.65
N PHE A 302 -10.45 -20.49 -22.46
CA PHE A 302 -9.74 -20.78 -23.72
C PHE A 302 -8.36 -20.09 -23.73
N PRO A 303 -7.38 -20.62 -24.48
CA PRO A 303 -6.00 -20.11 -24.45
C PRO A 303 -5.76 -18.89 -25.35
N GLU A 304 -6.58 -18.66 -26.38
CA GLU A 304 -6.39 -17.55 -27.33
C GLU A 304 -7.30 -16.37 -26.98
N PHE A 305 -6.74 -15.38 -26.29
CA PHE A 305 -7.44 -14.14 -25.94
C PHE A 305 -6.50 -12.94 -25.98
N THR A 306 -7.08 -11.77 -26.22
CA THR A 306 -6.43 -10.48 -25.96
C THR A 306 -6.84 -10.01 -24.57
N VAL A 307 -5.87 -9.72 -23.70
CA VAL A 307 -6.11 -9.04 -22.41
C VAL A 307 -5.49 -7.65 -22.42
N VAL A 308 -6.22 -6.69 -21.86
CA VAL A 308 -5.74 -5.34 -21.57
C VAL A 308 -6.01 -5.03 -20.10
N GLU A 309 -4.95 -4.76 -19.35
CA GLU A 309 -5.06 -4.22 -17.99
C GLU A 309 -5.11 -2.68 -18.04
N GLY A 310 -6.02 -2.10 -17.27
CA GLY A 310 -6.22 -0.65 -17.22
C GLY A 310 -6.63 -0.16 -15.84
N ALA A 311 -6.73 1.17 -15.68
CA ALA A 311 -7.12 1.78 -14.42
C ALA A 311 -8.54 1.42 -13.95
N PHE A 312 -9.36 0.84 -14.84
CA PHE A 312 -10.69 0.31 -14.58
C PHE A 312 -10.68 -1.15 -14.09
N GLY A 313 -9.62 -1.92 -14.38
CA GLY A 313 -9.57 -3.37 -14.16
C GLY A 313 -8.98 -4.10 -15.36
N VAL A 314 -9.66 -5.12 -15.85
CA VAL A 314 -9.17 -6.01 -16.92
C VAL A 314 -10.21 -6.15 -18.00
N TYR A 315 -9.86 -5.88 -19.25
CA TYR A 315 -10.65 -6.23 -20.43
C TYR A 315 -10.05 -7.45 -21.10
N ALA A 316 -10.87 -8.44 -21.43
CA ALA A 316 -10.46 -9.64 -22.14
C ALA A 316 -11.41 -9.93 -23.30
N SER A 317 -10.86 -10.35 -24.43
CA SER A 317 -11.65 -10.74 -25.60
C SER A 317 -11.06 -11.96 -26.28
N ASP A 318 -11.92 -12.85 -26.74
CA ASP A 318 -11.55 -14.02 -27.51
C ASP A 318 -11.67 -13.74 -29.02
N THR A 319 -10.74 -14.30 -29.80
CA THR A 319 -10.64 -14.08 -31.25
C THR A 319 -11.51 -15.04 -32.06
N VAL A 320 -11.96 -16.16 -31.50
CA VAL A 320 -12.68 -17.21 -32.24
C VAL A 320 -14.20 -17.05 -32.08
N GLN A 321 -14.70 -17.19 -30.87
CA GLN A 321 -16.11 -17.06 -30.50
C GLN A 321 -16.56 -15.60 -30.34
N LYS A 322 -15.60 -14.66 -30.39
CA LYS A 322 -15.79 -13.20 -30.29
C LYS A 322 -16.38 -12.77 -28.94
N ILE A 323 -16.12 -13.54 -27.89
CA ILE A 323 -16.58 -13.23 -26.54
C ILE A 323 -15.81 -12.01 -26.01
N GLN A 324 -16.50 -11.12 -25.30
CA GLN A 324 -15.91 -9.93 -24.70
C GLN A 324 -16.35 -9.79 -23.24
N LEU A 325 -15.36 -9.63 -22.36
CA LEU A 325 -15.53 -9.57 -20.91
C LEU A 325 -14.69 -8.44 -20.32
N CYS A 326 -15.34 -7.50 -19.63
CA CYS A 326 -14.70 -6.44 -18.87
C CYS A 326 -14.93 -6.68 -17.38
N LEU A 327 -13.85 -6.85 -16.62
CA LEU A 327 -13.86 -7.01 -15.17
C LEU A 327 -13.47 -5.67 -14.54
N LEU A 328 -14.43 -4.99 -13.91
CA LEU A 328 -14.21 -3.72 -13.23
C LEU A 328 -13.70 -3.95 -11.81
N ALA A 329 -12.59 -3.32 -11.44
CA ALA A 329 -11.98 -3.47 -10.12
C ALA A 329 -12.60 -2.52 -9.08
N ASN A 330 -12.54 -2.92 -7.81
CA ASN A 330 -12.87 -2.09 -6.64
C ASN A 330 -14.31 -1.53 -6.61
N CYS A 331 -15.28 -2.31 -7.08
CA CYS A 331 -16.72 -2.03 -6.99
C CYS A 331 -17.26 -2.33 -5.57
N THR A 332 -16.85 -1.55 -4.57
CA THR A 332 -17.22 -1.72 -3.16
C THR A 332 -18.44 -0.93 -2.74
N ASP A 333 -18.79 0.12 -3.48
CA ASP A 333 -19.92 1.00 -3.24
C ASP A 333 -20.36 1.66 -4.56
N PRO A 334 -21.49 2.41 -4.57
CA PRO A 334 -21.98 3.01 -5.81
C PRO A 334 -21.02 4.01 -6.45
N GLY A 335 -20.28 4.79 -5.66
CA GLY A 335 -19.37 5.81 -6.17
C GLY A 335 -18.14 5.18 -6.81
N SER A 336 -17.51 4.21 -6.13
CA SER A 336 -16.36 3.50 -6.67
C SER A 336 -16.71 2.70 -7.93
N THR A 337 -17.91 2.10 -7.97
CA THR A 337 -18.42 1.34 -9.12
C THR A 337 -18.66 2.23 -10.32
N ARG A 338 -19.33 3.38 -10.15
CA ARG A 338 -19.53 4.37 -11.22
C ARG A 338 -18.19 4.86 -11.77
N ASN A 339 -17.25 5.22 -10.90
CA ASN A 339 -15.91 5.64 -11.32
C ASN A 339 -15.15 4.54 -12.10
N ALA A 340 -15.36 3.26 -11.80
CA ALA A 340 -14.77 2.18 -12.60
C ALA A 340 -15.38 2.12 -14.02
N VAL A 341 -16.70 2.33 -14.16
CA VAL A 341 -17.37 2.45 -15.47
C VAL A 341 -16.84 3.66 -16.23
N GLU A 342 -16.70 4.82 -15.58
CA GLU A 342 -16.13 6.03 -16.18
C GLU A 342 -14.74 5.76 -16.79
N ARG A 343 -13.84 5.13 -16.04
CA ARG A 343 -12.49 4.80 -16.49
C ARG A 343 -12.47 3.80 -17.64
N PHE A 344 -13.41 2.85 -17.66
CA PHE A 344 -13.53 1.89 -18.76
C PHE A 344 -13.96 2.61 -20.05
N VAL A 345 -14.98 3.45 -19.98
CA VAL A 345 -15.46 4.21 -21.14
C VAL A 345 -14.40 5.23 -21.59
N GLU A 346 -13.73 5.92 -20.68
CA GLU A 346 -12.62 6.83 -21.02
C GLU A 346 -11.49 6.09 -21.73
N TRP A 347 -11.14 4.88 -21.27
CA TRP A 347 -10.14 4.06 -21.96
C TRP A 347 -10.61 3.68 -23.36
N LEU A 348 -11.88 3.29 -23.54
CA LEU A 348 -12.42 2.95 -24.87
C LEU A 348 -12.37 4.12 -25.86
N THR A 349 -12.69 5.33 -25.43
CA THR A 349 -12.68 6.50 -26.32
C THR A 349 -11.27 7.03 -26.59
N ARG A 350 -10.36 6.92 -25.61
CA ARG A 350 -8.97 7.36 -25.78
C ARG A 350 -8.09 6.36 -26.52
N SER A 351 -8.42 5.08 -26.43
CA SER A 351 -7.75 4.04 -27.20
C SER A 351 -8.51 3.81 -28.50
N ARG A 352 -7.84 3.38 -29.58
CA ARG A 352 -8.55 2.94 -30.79
C ARG A 352 -9.29 1.61 -30.59
N GLU A 353 -9.46 1.15 -29.35
CA GLU A 353 -10.04 -0.15 -29.02
C GLU A 353 -11.57 -0.14 -29.19
N LEU A 354 -12.26 1.01 -29.08
CA LEU A 354 -13.70 1.07 -29.29
C LEU A 354 -14.13 0.50 -30.65
N MET A 355 -13.41 0.86 -31.72
CA MET A 355 -13.67 0.35 -33.07
C MET A 355 -13.51 -1.17 -33.14
N ILE A 356 -12.45 -1.69 -32.52
CA ILE A 356 -12.15 -3.13 -32.54
C ILE A 356 -13.17 -3.90 -31.69
N MET A 357 -13.55 -3.35 -30.53
CA MET A 357 -14.63 -3.86 -29.69
C MET A 357 -15.96 -3.92 -30.44
N ALA A 358 -16.34 -2.85 -31.14
CA ALA A 358 -17.58 -2.80 -31.90
C ALA A 358 -17.60 -3.86 -33.03
N GLN A 359 -16.49 -4.03 -33.76
CA GLN A 359 -16.38 -5.07 -34.79
C GLN A 359 -16.51 -6.49 -34.21
N ARG A 360 -15.88 -6.75 -33.06
CA ARG A 360 -16.02 -8.03 -32.35
C ARG A 360 -17.45 -8.22 -31.87
N ALA A 361 -18.07 -7.19 -31.30
CA ALA A 361 -19.44 -7.23 -30.79
C ALA A 361 -20.45 -7.55 -31.91
N ALA A 362 -20.30 -6.93 -33.08
CA ALA A 362 -21.14 -7.22 -34.25
C ALA A 362 -20.94 -8.67 -34.75
N SER A 363 -19.72 -9.19 -34.66
CA SER A 363 -19.43 -10.57 -35.02
C SER A 363 -20.02 -11.56 -34.00
N ARG A 364 -19.95 -11.24 -32.70
CA ARG A 364 -20.59 -12.04 -31.65
C ARG A 364 -22.10 -12.11 -31.86
N ARG A 365 -22.73 -10.98 -32.20
CA ARG A 365 -24.18 -10.90 -32.48
C ARG A 365 -24.60 -11.93 -33.54
N ARG A 366 -23.90 -11.96 -34.67
CA ARG A 366 -24.16 -12.93 -35.76
C ARG A 366 -24.00 -14.38 -35.31
N ILE A 367 -22.95 -14.66 -34.53
CA ILE A 367 -22.72 -16.02 -34.00
C ILE A 367 -23.88 -16.46 -33.11
N VAL A 368 -24.33 -15.61 -32.19
CA VAL A 368 -25.37 -15.98 -31.22
C VAL A 368 -26.76 -16.04 -31.86
N GLU A 369 -27.01 -15.26 -32.91
CA GLU A 369 -28.22 -15.37 -33.73
C GLU A 369 -28.25 -16.70 -34.50
N ALA A 370 -27.15 -17.09 -35.14
CA ALA A 370 -27.05 -18.38 -35.83
C ALA A 370 -27.24 -19.57 -34.86
N ILE A 371 -26.67 -19.51 -33.65
CA ILE A 371 -26.89 -20.54 -32.61
C ILE A 371 -28.38 -20.64 -32.25
N ARG A 372 -29.07 -19.51 -32.14
CA ARG A 372 -30.49 -19.47 -31.79
C ARG A 372 -31.36 -20.06 -32.90
N GLU A 373 -31.04 -19.76 -34.17
CA GLU A 373 -31.72 -20.33 -35.32
C GLU A 373 -31.61 -21.87 -35.33
N GLU A 374 -30.40 -22.41 -35.18
CA GLU A 374 -30.17 -23.85 -35.11
C GLU A 374 -30.93 -24.52 -33.94
N GLN A 375 -30.94 -23.91 -32.76
CA GLN A 375 -31.70 -24.44 -31.61
C GLN A 375 -33.22 -24.43 -31.86
N SER A 376 -33.73 -23.46 -32.62
CA SER A 376 -35.14 -23.39 -32.96
C SER A 376 -35.54 -24.47 -33.97
N GLU A 377 -34.66 -24.78 -34.93
CA GLU A 377 -34.89 -25.86 -35.91
C GLU A 377 -34.93 -27.23 -35.24
N GLN A 378 -34.03 -27.51 -34.29
CA GLN A 378 -33.99 -28.77 -33.53
C GLN A 378 -35.19 -28.98 -32.58
N ALA A 379 -35.93 -27.92 -32.26
CA ALA A 379 -37.12 -27.97 -31.39
C ALA A 379 -38.43 -28.21 -32.16
N THR A 380 -38.38 -28.22 -33.48
CA THR A 380 -39.50 -28.52 -34.41
C THR A 380 -39.38 -29.95 -34.93
#